data_AF-A0A7W9TBF7-F1
#
_entry.id   AF-A0A7W9TBF7-F1
#
_cell.length_a   1.000
_cell.length_b   1.000
_cell.length_c   1.000
_cell.angle_alpha   90.00
_cell.angle_beta   90.00
_cell.angle_gamma   90.00
#
_symmetry.space_group_name_H-M   'P 1'
#
loop_
_entity.id
_entity.type
_entity.pdbx_description
1 polymer ?
#
loop_
_entity_poly.entity_id
_entity_poly.type
_entity_poly.pdbx_seq_one_letter_code
_entity_poly.pdbx_strand_id
1 'polypeptide(L)'
;MPTPYGSRGGMAFGVEELRVLRRALALALHPSPASADDVQDCLRLAESLDEALREGVRLRAFLVADLGRYRAALPGTAAGYLALLDEALGAGYRPLPDDHAALRALRGNPAAAALLDRCTVTPLTTAPLPATAIPGSRTPLLALPGGRRAPAGDSAGDGPQKQPEKKPARKPPAPKPAPAPAPGTPKPSRPIPTPGEVFPRRKPAPPPPANPQQLAAG
;
A
#
# COMPACT_ATOMS: atom_id res chain seq x y z
N MET A 1 5.53 -0.73 -16.13
CA MET A 1 5.21 -0.66 -14.70
C MET A 1 3.72 -0.41 -14.56
N PRO A 2 2.97 -1.29 -13.86
CA PRO A 2 1.56 -1.04 -13.56
C PRO A 2 1.49 0.29 -12.83
N THR A 3 0.68 1.22 -13.34
CA THR A 3 0.57 2.54 -12.73
C THR A 3 -0.63 2.57 -11.80
N PRO A 4 -0.52 3.25 -10.65
CA PRO A 4 -1.68 3.49 -9.80
C PRO A 4 -2.66 4.35 -10.59
N TYR A 5 -3.91 3.89 -10.72
CA TYR A 5 -4.96 4.63 -11.42
C TYR A 5 -6.03 5.12 -10.44
N GLY A 6 -6.21 6.45 -10.43
CA GLY A 6 -7.23 7.13 -9.64
C GLY A 6 -7.03 7.06 -8.13
N SER A 7 -7.92 7.73 -7.42
CA SER A 7 -7.96 7.80 -5.95
C SER A 7 -8.28 6.46 -5.27
N ARG A 8 -8.73 5.46 -6.05
CA ARG A 8 -9.23 4.17 -5.59
C ARG A 8 -8.15 3.13 -5.28
N GLY A 9 -6.88 3.44 -5.55
CA GLY A 9 -5.76 2.50 -5.35
C GLY A 9 -5.84 1.25 -6.24
N GLY A 10 -6.57 1.32 -7.35
CA GLY A 10 -6.66 0.23 -8.33
C GLY A 10 -5.44 0.24 -9.26
N MET A 11 -4.97 -0.94 -9.65
CA MET A 11 -3.92 -1.07 -10.67
C MET A 11 -4.50 -1.07 -12.07
N ALA A 12 -3.89 -0.30 -12.96
CA ALA A 12 -4.06 -0.46 -14.40
C ALA A 12 -2.84 -1.17 -14.97
N PHE A 13 -3.07 -2.29 -15.67
CA PHE A 13 -2.01 -2.95 -16.43
C PHE A 13 -1.79 -2.23 -17.75
N GLY A 14 -0.54 -1.91 -18.05
CA GLY A 14 -0.11 -1.48 -19.37
C GLY A 14 -0.07 -2.64 -20.36
N VAL A 15 0.09 -2.31 -21.64
CA VAL A 15 0.11 -3.30 -22.73
C VAL A 15 1.19 -4.37 -22.53
N GLU A 16 2.38 -3.98 -22.06
CA GLU A 16 3.48 -4.93 -21.84
C GLU A 16 3.20 -5.87 -20.66
N GLU A 17 2.66 -5.37 -19.55
CA GLU A 17 2.29 -6.23 -18.43
C GLU A 17 1.18 -7.21 -18.82
N LEU A 18 0.21 -6.77 -19.63
CA LEU A 18 -0.84 -7.66 -20.14
C LEU A 18 -0.28 -8.75 -21.05
N ARG A 19 0.75 -8.45 -21.85
CA ARG A 19 1.43 -9.45 -22.68
C ARG A 19 2.17 -10.48 -21.82
N VAL A 20 2.88 -10.03 -20.79
CA VAL A 20 3.57 -10.91 -19.83
C VAL A 20 2.55 -11.78 -19.09
N LEU A 21 1.45 -11.19 -18.60
CA LEU A 21 0.39 -11.93 -17.92
C LEU A 21 -0.26 -12.98 -18.83
N ARG A 22 -0.58 -12.63 -20.07
CA ARG A 22 -1.14 -13.57 -21.05
C ARG A 22 -0.19 -14.74 -21.32
N ARG A 23 1.11 -14.46 -21.45
CA ARG A 23 2.13 -15.51 -21.66
C ARG A 23 2.28 -16.39 -20.42
N ALA A 24 2.32 -15.81 -19.22
CA ALA A 24 2.35 -16.56 -17.97
C ALA A 24 1.15 -17.49 -17.82
N LEU A 25 -0.06 -17.01 -18.16
CA LEU A 25 -1.27 -17.82 -18.16
C LEU A 25 -1.22 -18.95 -19.21
N ALA A 26 -0.68 -18.69 -20.40
CA ALA A 26 -0.50 -19.72 -21.43
C ALA A 26 0.46 -20.82 -20.94
N LEU A 27 1.56 -20.46 -20.29
CA LEU A 27 2.49 -21.42 -19.68
C LEU A 27 1.85 -22.22 -18.53
N ALA A 28 0.98 -21.59 -17.74
CA ALA A 28 0.25 -22.27 -16.66
C ALA A 28 -0.79 -23.27 -17.19
N LEU A 29 -1.46 -22.95 -18.29
CA LEU A 29 -2.46 -23.82 -18.93
C LEU A 29 -1.81 -24.92 -19.78
N HIS A 30 -0.67 -24.64 -20.40
CA HIS A 30 0.08 -25.55 -21.25
C HIS A 30 1.55 -25.57 -20.82
N PRO A 31 1.89 -26.38 -19.80
CA PRO A 31 3.23 -26.42 -19.25
C PRO A 31 4.26 -26.81 -20.31
N SER A 32 5.15 -25.87 -20.60
CA SER A 32 6.31 -26.05 -21.47
C SER A 32 7.52 -25.38 -20.82
N PRO A 33 8.76 -25.75 -21.20
CA PRO A 33 9.95 -25.07 -20.70
C PRO A 33 9.87 -23.57 -21.01
N ALA A 34 9.83 -22.74 -19.97
CA ALA A 34 9.86 -21.30 -20.12
C ALA A 34 11.31 -20.82 -20.34
N SER A 35 11.48 -19.78 -21.16
CA SER A 35 12.78 -19.13 -21.30
C SER A 35 13.17 -18.42 -19.99
N ALA A 36 14.48 -18.21 -19.77
CA ALA A 36 14.95 -17.47 -18.60
C ALA A 36 14.37 -16.03 -18.56
N ASP A 37 14.22 -15.40 -19.72
CA ASP A 37 13.63 -14.06 -19.85
C ASP A 37 12.16 -14.05 -19.47
N ASP A 38 11.38 -15.05 -19.90
CA ASP A 38 9.96 -15.16 -19.54
C ASP A 38 9.78 -15.34 -18.02
N VAL A 39 10.64 -16.14 -17.38
CA VAL A 39 10.64 -16.30 -15.93
C VAL A 39 10.97 -14.98 -15.25
N GLN A 40 11.99 -14.26 -15.72
CA GLN A 40 12.39 -12.98 -15.15
C GLN A 40 11.32 -11.91 -15.33
N ASP A 41 10.61 -11.89 -16.46
CA ASP A 41 9.48 -11.00 -16.71
C ASP A 41 8.30 -11.30 -15.78
N CYS A 42 7.99 -12.58 -15.56
CA CYS A 42 6.95 -12.98 -14.61
C CYS A 42 7.30 -12.58 -13.17
N LEU A 43 8.56 -12.76 -12.75
CA LEU A 43 9.01 -12.33 -11.42
C LEU A 43 8.92 -10.82 -11.25
N ARG A 44 9.38 -10.04 -12.24
CA ARG A 44 9.26 -8.57 -12.22
C ARG A 44 7.81 -8.09 -12.16
N LEU A 45 6.91 -8.77 -12.89
CA LEU A 45 5.49 -8.47 -12.84
C LEU A 45 4.90 -8.80 -11.45
N ALA A 46 5.27 -9.95 -10.86
CA ALA A 46 4.82 -10.34 -9.53
C ALA A 46 5.30 -9.36 -8.44
N GLU A 47 6.57 -8.94 -8.48
CA GLU A 47 7.10 -7.93 -7.55
C GLU A 47 6.35 -6.60 -7.67
N SER A 48 6.05 -6.17 -8.90
CA SER A 48 5.28 -4.94 -9.16
C SER A 48 3.86 -5.04 -8.60
N LEU A 49 3.23 -6.22 -8.72
CA LEU A 49 1.91 -6.49 -8.16
C LEU A 49 1.93 -6.47 -6.64
N ASP A 50 2.91 -7.14 -6.02
CA ASP A 50 3.04 -7.20 -4.56
C ASP A 50 3.30 -5.81 -3.96
N GLU A 51 4.12 -4.98 -4.62
CA GLU A 51 4.35 -3.60 -4.21
C GLU A 51 3.05 -2.79 -4.26
N ALA A 52 2.33 -2.86 -5.37
CA ALA A 52 1.09 -2.10 -5.50
C ALA A 52 -0.04 -2.65 -4.60
N LEU A 53 -0.06 -3.94 -4.25
CA LEU A 53 -0.94 -4.49 -3.21
C LEU A 53 -0.60 -3.92 -1.83
N ARG A 54 0.70 -3.87 -1.48
CA ARG A 54 1.18 -3.25 -0.23
C ARG A 54 0.80 -1.77 -0.17
N GLU A 55 0.99 -1.04 -1.26
CA GLU A 55 0.59 0.37 -1.34
C GLU A 55 -0.93 0.54 -1.24
N GLY A 56 -1.72 -0.33 -1.87
CA GLY A 56 -3.17 -0.34 -1.74
C GLY A 56 -3.63 -0.54 -0.29
N VAL A 57 -2.94 -1.39 0.49
CA VAL A 57 -3.22 -1.54 1.93
C VAL A 57 -2.90 -0.24 2.68
N ARG A 58 -1.79 0.42 2.37
CA ARG A 58 -1.40 1.69 2.98
C ARG A 58 -2.42 2.80 2.72
N LEU A 59 -2.86 2.95 1.47
CA LEU A 59 -3.88 3.94 1.08
C LEU A 59 -5.22 3.66 1.76
N ARG A 60 -5.65 2.39 1.83
CA ARG A 60 -6.88 2.03 2.55
C ARG A 60 -6.78 2.36 4.04
N ALA A 61 -5.66 2.09 4.70
CA ALA A 61 -5.48 2.43 6.11
C ALA A 61 -5.60 3.94 6.35
N PHE A 62 -5.03 4.75 5.45
CA PHE A 62 -5.17 6.21 5.49
C PHE A 62 -6.63 6.65 5.31
N LEU A 63 -7.34 6.14 4.30
CA LEU A 63 -8.75 6.47 4.05
C LEU A 63 -9.66 6.11 5.24
N VAL A 64 -9.44 4.96 5.88
CA VAL A 64 -10.21 4.55 7.06
C VAL A 64 -9.96 5.47 8.25
N ALA A 65 -8.69 5.87 8.46
CA ALA A 65 -8.37 6.86 9.49
C ALA A 65 -9.07 8.21 9.20
N ASP A 66 -9.10 8.64 7.94
CA ASP A 66 -9.76 9.87 7.52
C ASP A 66 -11.27 9.80 7.72
N LEU A 67 -11.92 8.69 7.38
CA LEU A 67 -13.33 8.49 7.69
C LEU A 67 -13.63 8.67 9.17
N GLY A 68 -12.77 8.13 10.06
CA GLY A 68 -12.89 8.35 11.50
C GLY A 68 -12.79 9.82 11.90
N ARG A 69 -11.84 10.57 11.31
CA ARG A 69 -11.66 12.02 11.56
C ARG A 69 -12.87 12.83 11.09
N TYR A 70 -13.34 12.59 9.87
CA TYR A 70 -14.52 13.25 9.33
C TYR A 70 -15.76 12.92 10.16
N ARG A 71 -15.94 11.66 10.56
CA ARG A 71 -17.08 11.23 11.39
C ARG A 71 -17.07 11.89 12.77
N ALA A 72 -15.91 12.02 13.41
CA ALA A 72 -15.77 12.67 14.71
C ALA A 72 -16.13 14.17 14.70
N ALA A 73 -16.07 14.82 13.53
CA ALA A 73 -16.37 16.24 13.35
C ALA A 73 -17.80 16.51 12.83
N LEU A 74 -18.67 15.49 12.82
CA LEU A 74 -20.06 15.66 12.45
C LEU A 74 -20.82 16.53 13.48
N PRO A 75 -21.83 17.32 13.03
CA PRO A 75 -22.38 17.37 11.66
C PRO A 75 -21.61 18.30 10.69
N GLY A 76 -20.61 19.06 11.16
CA GLY A 76 -19.93 20.10 10.37
C GLY A 76 -19.19 19.59 9.12
N THR A 77 -18.82 18.32 9.11
CA THR A 77 -18.12 17.64 8.01
C THR A 77 -19.02 16.76 7.15
N ALA A 78 -20.35 16.82 7.30
CA ALA A 78 -21.27 15.88 6.66
C ALA A 78 -21.06 15.72 5.15
N ALA A 79 -20.88 16.81 4.40
CA ALA A 79 -20.63 16.73 2.97
C ALA A 79 -19.33 15.96 2.63
N GLY A 80 -18.24 16.25 3.34
CA GLY A 80 -16.95 15.58 3.14
C GLY A 80 -16.98 14.12 3.60
N TYR A 81 -17.64 13.83 4.72
CA TYR A 81 -17.81 12.45 5.20
C TYR A 81 -18.57 11.58 4.20
N LEU A 82 -19.70 12.08 3.65
CA LEU A 82 -20.50 11.33 2.68
C LEU A 82 -19.77 11.10 1.36
N ALA A 83 -19.05 12.10 0.85
CA ALA A 83 -18.23 11.96 -0.35
C ALA A 83 -17.11 10.92 -0.16
N LEU A 84 -16.40 11.01 0.97
CA LEU A 84 -15.32 10.08 1.29
C LEU A 84 -15.84 8.65 1.51
N LEU A 85 -17.00 8.49 2.15
CA LEU A 85 -17.60 7.19 2.37
C LEU A 85 -18.07 6.54 1.06
N ASP A 86 -18.63 7.31 0.14
CA ASP A 86 -19.01 6.79 -1.19
C ASP A 86 -17.78 6.30 -1.97
N GLU A 87 -16.69 7.08 -1.94
CA GLU A 87 -15.44 6.70 -2.57
C GLU A 87 -14.86 5.41 -1.96
N ALA A 88 -14.85 5.32 -0.63
CA ALA A 88 -14.37 4.15 0.09
C ALA A 88 -15.21 2.90 -0.24
N LEU A 89 -16.54 3.04 -0.29
CA LEU A 89 -17.46 1.97 -0.69
C LEU A 89 -17.18 1.49 -2.12
N GLY A 90 -16.93 2.41 -3.05
CA GLY A 90 -16.53 2.08 -4.42
C GLY A 90 -15.19 1.33 -4.51
N ALA A 91 -14.33 1.48 -3.51
CA ALA A 91 -13.07 0.75 -3.37
C ALA A 91 -13.20 -0.56 -2.57
N GLY A 92 -14.40 -0.97 -2.19
CA GLY A 92 -14.67 -2.22 -1.46
C GLY A 92 -14.56 -2.12 0.06
N TYR A 93 -14.52 -0.91 0.62
CA TYR A 93 -14.63 -0.71 2.07
C TYR A 93 -15.96 -1.26 2.59
N ARG A 94 -15.93 -1.90 3.75
CA ARG A 94 -17.12 -2.40 4.46
C ARG A 94 -17.44 -1.44 5.61
N PRO A 95 -18.57 -0.74 5.60
CA PRO A 95 -18.92 0.24 6.63
C PRO A 95 -19.00 -0.38 8.02
N LEU A 96 -18.47 0.34 9.01
CA LEU A 96 -18.53 -0.05 10.41
C LEU A 96 -19.91 0.28 11.03
N PRO A 97 -20.24 -0.27 12.21
CA PRO A 97 -21.47 0.09 12.93
C PRO A 97 -21.60 1.60 13.15
N ASP A 98 -20.50 2.27 13.46
CA ASP A 98 -20.42 3.72 13.63
C ASP A 98 -20.75 4.48 12.34
N ASP A 99 -20.37 3.93 11.18
CA ASP A 99 -20.67 4.54 9.88
C ASP A 99 -22.18 4.47 9.61
N HIS A 100 -22.81 3.34 9.95
CA HIS A 100 -24.26 3.20 9.90
C HIS A 100 -24.96 4.12 10.90
N ALA A 101 -24.41 4.31 12.11
CA ALA A 101 -24.94 5.24 13.09
C ALA A 101 -24.88 6.69 12.56
N ALA A 102 -23.74 7.09 11.99
CA ALA A 102 -23.57 8.40 11.37
C ALA A 102 -24.55 8.61 10.19
N LEU A 103 -24.70 7.62 9.30
CA LEU A 103 -25.66 7.69 8.20
C LEU A 103 -27.11 7.80 8.70
N ARG A 104 -27.49 7.08 9.77
CA ARG A 104 -28.82 7.19 10.38
C ARG A 104 -29.04 8.58 11.00
N ALA A 105 -28.05 9.14 11.68
CA ALA A 105 -28.11 10.48 12.24
C ALA A 105 -28.24 11.56 11.16
N LEU A 106 -27.70 11.32 9.96
CA LEU A 106 -27.76 12.21 8.81
C LEU A 106 -28.93 11.94 7.86
N ARG A 107 -29.95 11.15 8.25
CA ARG A 107 -31.07 10.74 7.36
C ARG A 107 -31.87 11.88 6.72
N GLY A 108 -31.83 13.09 7.29
CA GLY A 108 -32.41 14.28 6.65
C GLY A 108 -31.69 14.70 5.36
N ASN A 109 -30.51 14.14 5.08
CA ASN A 109 -29.75 14.36 3.86
C ASN A 109 -30.01 13.23 2.85
N PRO A 110 -30.44 13.54 1.61
CA PRO A 110 -30.75 12.53 0.60
C PRO A 110 -29.54 11.68 0.20
N ALA A 111 -28.32 12.24 0.21
CA ALA A 111 -27.11 11.48 -0.09
C ALA A 111 -26.80 10.46 1.01
N ALA A 112 -27.03 10.80 2.28
CA ALA A 112 -26.88 9.87 3.40
C ALA A 112 -27.90 8.73 3.33
N ALA A 113 -29.15 9.03 2.97
CA ALA A 113 -30.18 8.02 2.76
C ALA A 113 -29.82 7.04 1.63
N ALA A 114 -29.41 7.56 0.46
CA ALA A 114 -28.99 6.73 -0.67
C ALA A 114 -27.79 5.84 -0.34
N LEU A 115 -26.81 6.35 0.41
CA LEU A 115 -25.67 5.56 0.88
C LEU A 115 -26.09 4.48 1.87
N LEU A 116 -27.00 4.80 2.80
CA LEU A 116 -27.52 3.82 3.75
C LEU A 116 -28.25 2.67 3.03
N ASP A 117 -29.06 2.97 2.02
CA ASP A 117 -29.76 1.96 1.21
C ASP A 117 -28.77 1.06 0.45
N ARG A 118 -27.71 1.62 -0.12
CA ARG A 118 -26.64 0.83 -0.77
C ARG A 118 -25.92 -0.11 0.20
N CYS A 119 -25.72 0.34 1.45
CA CYS A 119 -25.06 -0.46 2.49
C CYS A 119 -25.95 -1.59 3.03
N THR A 120 -27.29 -1.43 3.00
CA THR A 120 -28.24 -2.46 3.46
C THR A 120 -28.61 -3.45 2.36
N VAL A 121 -28.58 -3.02 1.09
CA VAL A 121 -28.97 -3.85 -0.06
C VAL A 121 -27.84 -4.76 -0.53
N THR A 122 -26.62 -4.70 0.01
CA THR A 122 -25.53 -5.58 -0.43
C THR A 122 -25.81 -7.04 -0.03
N PRO A 123 -26.26 -7.93 -0.94
CA PRO A 123 -26.45 -9.32 -0.61
C PRO A 123 -25.06 -9.98 -0.52
N LEU A 124 -24.96 -11.03 0.28
CA LEU A 124 -23.79 -11.88 0.42
C LEU A 124 -23.34 -12.46 -0.94
N THR A 125 -22.50 -11.75 -1.69
CA THR A 125 -21.65 -12.35 -2.73
C THR A 125 -20.42 -13.02 -2.14
N THR A 126 -20.31 -13.08 -0.81
CA THR A 126 -19.51 -14.07 -0.08
C THR A 126 -20.32 -15.34 0.19
N ALA A 127 -21.04 -15.84 -0.80
CA ALA A 127 -21.16 -17.29 -0.87
C ALA A 127 -19.73 -17.81 -1.13
N PRO A 128 -19.21 -18.79 -0.37
CA PRO A 128 -17.98 -19.44 -0.77
C PRO A 128 -18.20 -19.93 -2.19
N LEU A 129 -17.37 -19.46 -3.13
CA LEU A 129 -17.27 -20.12 -4.43
C LEU A 129 -17.09 -21.61 -4.11
N PRO A 130 -17.94 -22.52 -4.62
CA PRO A 130 -17.64 -23.94 -4.49
C PRO A 130 -16.23 -24.09 -5.04
N ALA A 131 -15.32 -24.62 -4.23
CA ALA A 131 -13.97 -24.90 -4.67
C ALA A 131 -14.09 -25.66 -5.98
N THR A 132 -13.77 -25.00 -7.09
CA THR A 132 -13.66 -25.65 -8.38
C THR A 132 -12.57 -26.68 -8.18
N ALA A 133 -12.98 -27.92 -8.01
CA ALA A 133 -12.08 -29.05 -7.92
C ALA A 133 -11.35 -29.12 -9.25
N ILE A 134 -10.15 -28.52 -9.29
CA ILE A 134 -9.23 -28.63 -10.41
C ILE A 134 -8.95 -30.14 -10.53
N PRO A 135 -9.28 -30.79 -11.67
CA PRO A 135 -8.90 -32.18 -11.88
C PRO A 135 -7.38 -32.26 -11.75
N GLY A 136 -6.91 -33.07 -10.80
CA GLY A 136 -5.50 -33.21 -10.51
C GLY A 136 -4.75 -33.89 -11.66
N SER A 137 -4.30 -33.13 -12.64
CA SER A 137 -3.23 -33.54 -13.57
C SER A 137 -1.86 -33.30 -12.92
N ARG A 138 -1.66 -33.82 -11.70
CA ARG A 138 -0.32 -33.87 -11.10
C ARG A 138 0.38 -35.12 -11.64
N THR A 139 1.21 -34.94 -12.66
CA THR A 139 2.30 -35.89 -12.91
C THR A 139 3.19 -35.89 -11.66
N PRO A 140 3.40 -37.03 -10.99
CA PRO A 140 4.35 -37.08 -9.88
C PRO A 140 5.74 -36.80 -10.45
N LEU A 141 6.37 -35.72 -9.97
CA LEU A 141 7.79 -35.49 -10.23
C LEU A 141 8.56 -36.67 -9.61
N LEU A 142 9.09 -37.56 -10.46
CA LEU A 142 10.12 -38.50 -10.04
C LEU A 142 11.29 -37.68 -9.52
N ALA A 143 11.56 -37.78 -8.22
CA ALA A 143 12.80 -37.31 -7.65
C ALA A 143 13.95 -38.10 -8.30
N LEU A 144 14.76 -37.43 -9.12
CA LEU A 144 16.01 -37.96 -9.65
C LEU A 144 16.96 -38.20 -8.46
N PRO A 145 17.39 -39.45 -8.18
CA PRO A 145 18.40 -39.71 -7.18
C PRO A 145 19.77 -39.49 -7.81
N GLY A 146 20.41 -38.37 -7.51
CA GLY A 146 21.72 -38.04 -8.08
C GLY A 146 22.46 -37.01 -7.25
N GLY A 147 22.98 -37.42 -6.08
CA GLY A 147 23.75 -36.52 -5.23
C GLY A 147 24.37 -37.21 -4.02
N ARG A 148 25.30 -38.15 -4.24
CA ARG A 148 26.21 -38.61 -3.18
C ARG A 148 27.66 -38.64 -3.66
N ARG A 149 28.41 -37.67 -3.13
CA ARG A 149 29.86 -37.56 -3.09
C ARG A 149 30.45 -38.79 -2.40
N ALA A 150 31.47 -39.41 -3.02
CA ALA A 150 32.21 -40.51 -2.44
C ALA A 150 32.99 -40.08 -1.18
N PRO A 151 33.07 -40.94 -0.15
CA PRO A 151 34.21 -40.98 0.74
C PRO A 151 35.00 -42.27 0.52
N ALA A 152 36.26 -42.13 0.11
CA ALA A 152 37.29 -43.15 0.28
C ALA A 152 38.16 -42.73 1.46
N GLY A 153 38.39 -43.65 2.40
CA GLY A 153 39.33 -43.45 3.51
C GLY A 153 38.94 -44.22 4.76
N ASP A 154 39.26 -45.51 4.76
CA ASP A 154 39.32 -46.37 5.95
C ASP A 154 40.32 -45.82 6.97
N SER A 155 40.04 -45.96 8.27
CA SER A 155 40.89 -46.76 9.18
C SER A 155 40.36 -46.79 10.61
N ALA A 156 40.55 -47.98 11.20
CA ALA A 156 40.18 -48.47 12.51
C ALA A 156 40.70 -47.67 13.72
N GLY A 157 40.05 -47.86 14.87
CA GLY A 157 40.62 -47.52 16.18
C GLY A 157 39.60 -47.45 17.33
N ASP A 158 39.38 -48.60 17.97
CA ASP A 158 39.29 -48.86 19.44
C ASP A 158 38.48 -47.94 20.39
N GLY A 159 37.68 -48.56 21.27
CA GLY A 159 37.07 -47.90 22.47
C GLY A 159 38.06 -47.87 23.66
N PRO A 160 37.66 -47.57 24.93
CA PRO A 160 36.34 -47.30 25.50
C PRO A 160 36.26 -46.18 26.61
N GLN A 161 35.03 -45.92 27.12
CA GLN A 161 34.62 -45.39 28.46
C GLN A 161 35.17 -44.07 29.08
N LYS A 162 34.25 -43.12 29.41
CA LYS A 162 33.98 -42.51 30.76
C LYS A 162 33.33 -41.10 30.67
N GLN A 163 32.32 -40.86 31.51
CA GLN A 163 31.66 -39.57 31.82
C GLN A 163 32.55 -38.68 32.74
N PRO A 164 32.11 -37.54 33.29
CA PRO A 164 31.38 -36.36 32.77
C PRO A 164 32.16 -35.04 33.04
N GLU A 165 31.52 -33.89 32.77
CA GLU A 165 31.85 -32.52 33.26
C GLU A 165 32.96 -31.72 32.55
N LYS A 166 32.59 -30.57 31.95
CA LYS A 166 32.87 -29.21 32.48
C LYS A 166 32.59 -28.15 31.41
N LYS A 167 31.67 -27.23 31.74
CA LYS A 167 31.54 -25.91 31.11
C LYS A 167 32.81 -25.08 31.39
N PRO A 168 33.39 -24.40 30.39
CA PRO A 168 34.26 -23.27 30.65
C PRO A 168 33.48 -21.94 30.57
N ALA A 169 33.44 -21.28 31.72
CA ALA A 169 33.51 -19.85 31.99
C ALA A 169 32.94 -18.85 30.95
N ARG A 170 31.90 -18.14 31.40
CA ARG A 170 31.49 -16.80 30.96
C ARG A 170 32.69 -15.84 31.03
N LYS A 171 32.93 -15.09 29.95
CA LYS A 171 33.80 -13.91 29.96
C LYS A 171 33.21 -12.83 30.89
N PRO A 172 34.04 -12.05 31.61
CA PRO A 172 33.59 -10.95 32.46
C PRO A 172 33.00 -9.80 31.63
N PRO A 173 31.97 -9.08 32.13
CA PRO A 173 31.39 -7.95 31.43
C PRO A 173 32.36 -6.77 31.43
N ALA A 174 32.57 -6.19 30.24
CA ALA A 174 33.32 -4.95 30.06
C ALA A 174 32.64 -3.77 30.79
N PRO A 175 33.41 -2.79 31.29
CA PRO A 175 32.88 -1.63 32.01
C PRO A 175 32.03 -0.73 31.10
N LYS A 176 30.93 -0.22 31.67
CA LYS A 176 29.95 0.66 31.02
C LYS A 176 30.61 1.95 30.50
N PRO A 177 30.38 2.35 29.24
CA PRO A 177 30.72 3.69 28.76
C PRO A 177 29.87 4.75 29.46
N ALA A 178 30.49 5.88 29.81
CA ALA A 178 29.84 7.04 30.40
C ALA A 178 28.75 7.63 29.47
N PRO A 179 27.76 8.36 30.01
CA PRO A 179 26.67 8.95 29.22
C PRO A 179 27.20 9.96 28.20
N ALA A 180 26.76 9.82 26.95
CA ALA A 180 27.01 10.80 25.90
C ALA A 180 26.34 12.15 26.21
N PRO A 181 26.93 13.29 25.83
CA PRO A 181 26.28 14.60 25.95
C PRO A 181 24.98 14.64 25.15
N ALA A 182 23.96 15.28 25.71
CA ALA A 182 22.64 15.44 25.09
C ALA A 182 22.73 16.06 23.68
N PRO A 183 21.88 15.65 22.72
CA PRO A 183 21.80 16.27 21.40
C PRO A 183 21.45 17.75 21.55
N GLY A 184 22.40 18.62 21.22
CA GLY A 184 22.17 20.05 21.13
C GLY A 184 21.06 20.35 20.12
N THR A 185 20.17 21.25 20.49
CA THR A 185 19.16 21.84 19.61
C THR A 185 19.80 22.34 18.31
N PRO A 186 19.30 21.98 17.11
CA PRO A 186 19.82 22.52 15.87
C PRO A 186 19.52 24.02 15.80
N LYS A 187 20.56 24.84 15.69
CA LYS A 187 20.44 26.29 15.46
C LYS A 187 19.79 26.52 14.10
N PRO A 188 18.75 27.37 13.97
CA PRO A 188 18.14 27.68 12.69
C PRO A 188 19.04 28.63 11.90
N SER A 189 19.97 28.09 11.11
CA SER A 189 20.93 28.89 10.33
C SER A 189 20.53 29.06 8.86
N ARG A 190 19.24 29.04 8.54
CA ARG A 190 18.74 29.48 7.22
C ARG A 190 17.43 30.23 7.41
N PRO A 191 17.37 31.53 7.06
CA PRO A 191 16.11 32.26 7.00
C PRO A 191 15.16 31.56 6.04
N ILE A 192 13.93 31.29 6.49
CA ILE A 192 12.87 30.80 5.61
C ILE A 192 12.50 31.98 4.70
N PRO A 193 12.56 31.85 3.36
CA PRO A 193 12.24 32.93 2.44
C PRO A 193 10.82 33.42 2.70
N THR A 194 10.65 34.73 2.79
CA THR A 194 9.33 35.31 2.99
C THR A 194 8.49 35.18 1.72
N PRO A 195 7.14 35.11 1.80
CA PRO A 195 6.28 35.00 0.62
C PRO A 195 6.50 36.08 -0.45
N GLY A 196 7.04 37.24 -0.08
CA GLY A 196 7.39 38.31 -1.02
C GLY A 196 8.67 38.06 -1.84
N GLU A 197 9.54 37.14 -1.43
CA GLU A 197 10.78 36.78 -2.14
C GLU A 197 10.55 35.66 -3.16
N VAL A 198 9.58 34.78 -2.92
CA VAL A 198 9.27 33.64 -3.81
C VAL A 198 8.22 33.95 -4.86
N PHE A 199 7.43 35.01 -4.65
CA PHE A 199 6.40 35.46 -5.59
C PHE A 199 6.67 36.90 -6.05
N PRO A 200 7.18 37.12 -7.27
CA PRO A 200 7.39 38.47 -7.79
C PRO A 200 6.04 39.20 -7.86
N ARG A 201 5.91 40.30 -7.10
CA ARG A 201 4.75 41.18 -7.15
C ARG A 201 4.59 41.74 -8.55
N ARG A 202 3.46 41.45 -9.20
CA ARG A 202 3.02 42.20 -10.39
C ARG A 202 2.83 43.66 -9.97
N LYS A 203 3.57 44.58 -10.57
CA LYS A 203 3.34 46.02 -10.40
C LYS A 203 1.90 46.33 -10.88
N PRO A 204 1.07 47.03 -10.10
CA PRO A 204 -0.21 47.51 -10.60
C PRO A 204 0.02 48.44 -11.79
N ALA A 205 -0.78 48.28 -12.85
CA ALA A 205 -0.77 49.20 -13.98
C ALA A 205 -1.20 50.62 -13.50
N PRO A 206 -0.56 51.69 -14.00
CA PRO A 206 -0.95 53.05 -13.64
C PRO A 206 -2.41 53.32 -14.08
N PRO A 207 -3.19 54.06 -13.27
CA PRO A 207 -4.56 54.41 -13.64
C PRO A 207 -4.55 55.30 -14.90
N PRO A 208 -5.56 55.17 -15.78
CA PRO A 208 -5.68 56.02 -16.96
C PRO A 208 -5.86 57.50 -16.54
N PRO A 209 -5.34 58.46 -17.32
CA PRO A 209 -5.48 59.88 -17.00
C PRO A 209 -6.95 60.28 -16.95
N ALA A 210 -7.31 61.04 -15.92
CA ALA A 210 -8.63 61.64 -15.78
C ALA A 210 -8.84 62.70 -16.88
N ASN A 211 -9.85 62.50 -17.73
CA ASN A 211 -10.29 63.50 -18.69
C ASN A 211 -11.00 64.65 -17.95
N PRO A 212 -10.54 65.91 -18.06
CA PRO A 212 -11.24 67.06 -17.49
C PRO A 212 -12.18 67.66 -18.54
N GLN A 213 -13.39 67.12 -18.65
CA GLN A 213 -14.48 67.82 -19.35
C GLN A 213 -15.80 67.61 -18.59
N GLN A 214 -15.95 68.37 -17.51
CA GLN A 214 -17.26 68.93 -17.16
C GLN A 214 -17.31 70.33 -17.75
N LEU A 215 -18.35 70.63 -18.52
CA LEU A 215 -19.03 71.93 -18.61
C LEU A 215 -20.10 71.85 -19.72
N ALA A 216 -21.37 71.74 -19.31
CA ALA A 216 -22.48 72.54 -19.84
C ALA A 216 -23.76 72.15 -19.09
N ALA A 217 -24.17 73.03 -18.17
CA ALA A 217 -25.56 73.15 -17.78
C ALA A 217 -26.33 73.80 -18.94
N GLY A 218 -27.56 73.33 -19.16
CA GLY A 218 -28.52 73.83 -20.13
C GLY A 218 -29.76 72.96 -20.11
#